data_AF-C7QC29-F1
#
_entry.id   AF-C7QC29-F1
#
_cell.length_a   1.000
_cell.length_b   1.000
_cell.length_c   1.000
_cell.angle_alpha   90.00
_cell.angle_beta   90.00
_cell.angle_gamma   90.00
#
_symmetry.space_group_name_H-M   'P 1'
#
loop_
_entity.id
_entity.type
_entity.pdbx_description
1 polymer ?
#
loop_
_entity_poly.entity_id
_entity_poly.type
_entity_poly.pdbx_seq_one_letter_code
_entity_poly.pdbx_strand_id
1 'polypeptide(L)'
;MGSESSSSPPPADAWPFLISRGRTVGQRVVLAPNPLISAGRHADLLPSVAQATLAADDIERSQFHDPASRTDYTLFFRRPVAHAGMIGQEGGDLLDEHSRKVVLTEGVVIAGSPEDFDPRLLDEALRITKETFRAFWLADDPHIAPVPAPRLVPGATTTLDLSAFQRRSPRGGESAPPPQPTSQPSGEGKSKGEKDDSHPRSLWQSAARLAAVVGRRLRGRRPGR
;
A
#
# COMPACT_ATOMS: atom_id res chain seq x y z
N MET A 1 4.55 33.01 -43.97
CA MET A 1 4.69 31.61 -43.54
C MET A 1 5.19 31.64 -42.10
N GLY A 2 4.30 31.44 -41.13
CA GLY A 2 4.65 31.43 -39.71
C GLY A 2 5.11 30.03 -39.33
N SER A 3 6.34 29.91 -38.83
CA SER A 3 6.80 28.70 -38.17
C SER A 3 6.01 28.53 -36.89
N GLU A 4 4.95 27.71 -36.93
CA GLU A 4 4.32 27.21 -35.72
C GLU A 4 5.39 26.42 -34.97
N SER A 5 5.91 27.03 -33.91
CA SER A 5 6.76 26.34 -32.96
C SER A 5 5.91 25.23 -32.36
N SER A 6 6.06 24.00 -32.85
CA SER A 6 5.46 22.81 -32.27
C SER A 6 6.02 22.63 -30.86
N SER A 7 5.43 23.33 -29.90
CA SER A 7 5.67 23.10 -28.49
C SER A 7 5.13 21.73 -28.17
N SER A 8 6.01 20.72 -28.16
CA SER A 8 5.66 19.39 -27.66
C SER A 8 5.08 19.55 -26.25
N PRO A 9 3.94 18.89 -25.94
CA PRO A 9 3.38 18.97 -24.60
C PRO A 9 4.42 18.50 -23.58
N PRO A 10 4.47 19.11 -22.38
CA PRO A 10 5.40 18.67 -21.35
C PRO A 10 5.13 17.20 -21.02
N PRO A 11 6.17 16.39 -20.75
CA PRO A 11 6.01 14.97 -20.45
C PRO A 11 5.13 14.81 -19.21
N ALA A 12 4.21 13.85 -19.26
CA ALA A 12 3.34 13.53 -18.14
C ALA A 12 4.15 13.17 -16.90
N ASP A 13 3.69 13.62 -15.73
CA ASP A 13 4.38 13.32 -14.49
C ASP A 13 4.08 11.89 -14.05
N ALA A 14 5.14 11.13 -13.76
CA ALA A 14 5.05 9.73 -13.35
C ALA A 14 5.69 9.50 -11.98
N TRP A 15 5.11 8.62 -11.17
CA TRP A 15 5.61 8.25 -9.85
C TRP A 15 5.43 6.76 -9.58
N PRO A 16 6.37 6.08 -8.92
CA PRO A 16 6.15 4.72 -8.47
C PRO A 16 5.11 4.68 -7.35
N PHE A 17 4.38 3.58 -7.25
CA PHE A 17 3.56 3.28 -6.08
C PHE A 17 3.68 1.82 -5.69
N LEU A 18 3.43 1.55 -4.41
CA LEU A 18 3.45 0.21 -3.83
C LEU A 18 2.31 0.10 -2.84
N ILE A 19 1.47 -0.91 -3.05
CA ILE A 19 0.55 -1.43 -2.05
C ILE A 19 1.03 -2.83 -1.69
N SER A 20 1.14 -3.11 -0.41
CA SER A 20 1.56 -4.40 0.09
C SER A 20 1.00 -4.64 1.48
N ARG A 21 1.37 -5.76 2.08
CA ARG A 21 1.05 -6.13 3.45
C ARG A 21 2.31 -6.63 4.16
N GLY A 22 2.35 -6.41 5.47
CA GLY A 22 3.43 -6.89 6.32
C GLY A 22 3.21 -8.34 6.75
N ARG A 23 4.02 -8.80 7.71
CA ARG A 23 3.83 -10.10 8.37
C ARG A 23 2.63 -10.04 9.30
N THR A 24 2.57 -8.98 10.10
CA THR A 24 1.48 -8.69 11.05
C THR A 24 0.60 -7.52 10.59
N VAL A 25 1.06 -6.76 9.60
CA VAL A 25 0.34 -5.59 9.08
C VAL A 25 -0.58 -5.99 7.90
N GLY A 26 -1.82 -5.49 7.92
CA GLY A 26 -2.78 -5.64 6.83
C GLY A 26 -2.35 -4.97 5.51
N GLN A 27 -3.17 -5.13 4.47
CA GLN A 27 -2.92 -4.48 3.18
C GLN A 27 -3.00 -2.96 3.31
N ARG A 28 -2.00 -2.26 2.78
CA ARG A 28 -1.90 -0.80 2.86
C ARG A 28 -1.04 -0.22 1.76
N VAL A 29 -1.17 1.09 1.58
CA VAL A 29 -0.28 1.89 0.73
C VAL A 29 1.05 2.08 1.46
N VAL A 30 2.15 1.67 0.82
CA VAL A 30 3.51 1.74 1.35
C VAL A 30 4.30 2.86 0.68
N LEU A 31 4.14 3.02 -0.63
CA LEU A 31 4.77 4.06 -1.44
C LEU A 31 3.68 4.75 -2.28
N ALA A 32 3.65 6.08 -2.28
CA ALA A 32 2.65 6.84 -3.04
C ALA A 32 3.19 8.19 -3.54
N PRO A 33 2.67 8.71 -4.66
CA PRO A 33 3.00 10.05 -5.15
C PRO A 33 2.85 11.12 -4.07
N ASN A 34 3.86 11.99 -3.91
CA ASN A 34 3.80 13.08 -2.93
C ASN A 34 2.56 14.00 -3.10
N PRO A 35 2.08 14.31 -4.32
CA PRO A 35 0.84 15.07 -4.49
C PRO A 35 -0.37 14.39 -3.82
N LEU A 36 -0.49 13.05 -3.94
CA LEU A 36 -1.58 12.29 -3.32
C LEU A 36 -1.43 12.21 -1.79
N ILE A 37 -0.21 12.10 -1.28
CA ILE A 37 0.05 12.12 0.17
C ILE A 37 -0.33 13.49 0.74
N SER A 38 0.16 14.56 0.12
CA SER A 38 -0.07 15.95 0.57
C SER A 38 -1.55 16.32 0.55
N ALA A 39 -2.31 15.79 -0.41
CA ALA A 39 -3.77 15.97 -0.49
C ALA A 39 -4.57 15.03 0.44
N GLY A 40 -3.92 14.09 1.15
CA GLY A 40 -4.62 13.07 1.95
C GLY A 40 -5.38 12.03 1.12
N ARG A 41 -5.07 11.90 -0.17
CA ARG A 41 -5.78 11.06 -1.15
C ARG A 41 -5.06 9.76 -1.51
N HIS A 42 -3.89 9.50 -0.93
CA HIS A 42 -3.14 8.25 -1.18
C HIS A 42 -3.96 6.98 -0.90
N ALA A 43 -4.94 7.03 0.00
CA ALA A 43 -5.84 5.91 0.31
C ALA A 43 -6.70 5.47 -0.90
N ASP A 44 -6.94 6.35 -1.88
CA ASP A 44 -7.73 6.05 -3.07
C ASP A 44 -7.04 5.06 -4.01
N LEU A 45 -5.71 4.87 -3.87
CA LEU A 45 -4.98 3.88 -4.66
C LEU A 45 -5.51 2.45 -4.40
N LEU A 46 -5.94 2.13 -3.18
CA LEU A 46 -6.46 0.81 -2.83
C LEU A 46 -7.72 0.40 -3.61
N PRO A 47 -8.82 1.17 -3.57
CA PRO A 47 -10.02 0.83 -4.34
C PRO A 47 -9.75 0.85 -5.86
N SER A 48 -8.88 1.74 -6.35
CA SER A 48 -8.52 1.79 -7.77
C SER A 48 -7.85 0.52 -8.30
N VAL A 49 -7.14 -0.23 -7.46
CA VAL A 49 -6.48 -1.50 -7.84
C VAL A 49 -7.23 -2.74 -7.36
N ALA A 50 -8.34 -2.59 -6.63
CA ALA A 50 -9.08 -3.73 -6.09
C ALA A 50 -10.02 -4.38 -7.13
N GLN A 51 -10.51 -3.61 -8.11
CA GLN A 51 -11.47 -4.08 -9.12
C GLN A 51 -10.81 -4.86 -10.29
N ALA A 52 -9.51 -4.66 -10.42
CA ALA A 52 -8.56 -5.43 -11.20
C ALA A 52 -8.74 -6.96 -11.09
N THR A 53 -8.88 -7.67 -12.20
CA THR A 53 -8.96 -9.15 -12.22
C THR A 53 -7.85 -9.70 -13.12
N LEU A 54 -6.69 -10.02 -12.54
CA LEU A 54 -5.48 -10.40 -13.28
C LEU A 54 -5.02 -11.81 -13.01
N ALA A 55 -4.39 -12.39 -14.03
CA ALA A 55 -3.36 -13.40 -13.86
C ALA A 55 -2.08 -12.77 -13.28
N ALA A 56 -1.26 -13.54 -12.57
CA ALA A 56 0.02 -13.02 -12.09
C ALA A 56 0.85 -12.48 -13.26
N ASP A 57 1.48 -11.32 -13.07
CA ASP A 57 2.42 -10.63 -13.99
C ASP A 57 1.86 -9.84 -15.18
N ASP A 58 0.55 -9.85 -15.42
CA ASP A 58 -0.05 -8.94 -16.41
C ASP A 58 -0.05 -7.48 -15.93
N ILE A 59 0.17 -6.55 -16.86
CA ILE A 59 0.06 -5.11 -16.62
C ILE A 59 -1.39 -4.69 -16.82
N GLU A 60 -1.98 -4.07 -15.79
CA GLU A 60 -3.28 -3.44 -15.85
C GLU A 60 -3.22 -1.94 -15.89
N ARG A 61 -4.31 -1.37 -16.41
CA ARG A 61 -4.59 0.06 -16.41
C ARG A 61 -5.83 0.34 -15.57
N SER A 62 -5.70 1.24 -14.61
CA SER A 62 -6.83 1.80 -13.85
C SER A 62 -6.79 3.33 -13.93
N GLN A 63 -7.92 3.98 -13.75
CA GLN A 63 -8.02 5.44 -13.74
C GLN A 63 -8.84 5.89 -12.54
N PHE A 64 -8.45 7.02 -11.97
CA PHE A 64 -9.29 7.73 -11.01
C PHE A 64 -9.12 9.24 -11.17
N HIS A 65 -10.19 9.96 -10.84
CA HIS A 65 -10.23 11.41 -10.89
C HIS A 65 -10.02 11.98 -9.49
N ASP A 66 -9.10 12.93 -9.35
CA ASP A 66 -9.02 13.74 -8.13
C ASP A 66 -9.81 15.05 -8.29
N PRO A 67 -11.01 15.17 -7.70
CA PRO A 67 -11.83 16.37 -7.81
C PRO A 67 -11.17 17.61 -7.19
N ALA A 68 -10.25 17.45 -6.24
CA ALA A 68 -9.61 18.58 -5.58
C ALA A 68 -8.58 19.26 -6.48
N SER A 69 -7.72 18.47 -7.12
CA SER A 69 -6.71 18.96 -8.07
C SER A 69 -7.24 19.06 -9.51
N ARG A 70 -8.45 18.55 -9.79
CA ARG A 70 -9.01 18.36 -11.14
C ARG A 70 -8.06 17.61 -12.07
N THR A 71 -7.28 16.69 -11.50
CA THR A 71 -6.28 15.91 -12.22
C THR A 71 -6.77 14.48 -12.37
N ASP A 72 -6.69 13.97 -13.59
CA ASP A 72 -6.89 12.56 -13.86
C ASP A 72 -5.59 11.80 -13.66
N TYR A 73 -5.69 10.71 -12.89
CA TYR A 73 -4.58 9.81 -12.63
C TYR A 73 -4.82 8.48 -13.35
N THR A 74 -3.82 8.02 -14.08
CA THR A 74 -3.79 6.68 -14.66
C THR A 74 -2.74 5.84 -13.93
N LEU A 75 -3.14 4.65 -13.48
CA LEU A 75 -2.23 3.67 -12.89
C LEU A 75 -1.90 2.60 -13.92
N PHE A 76 -0.63 2.26 -14.04
CA PHE A 76 -0.13 1.06 -14.72
C PHE A 76 0.53 0.16 -13.69
N PHE A 77 0.02 -1.05 -13.47
CA PHE A 77 0.49 -1.89 -12.37
C PHE A 77 0.37 -3.38 -12.63
N ARG A 78 1.09 -4.17 -11.84
CA ARG A 78 1.03 -5.63 -11.83
C ARG A 78 0.92 -6.16 -10.40
N ARG A 79 0.63 -7.46 -10.26
CA ARG A 79 0.44 -8.12 -8.96
C ARG A 79 1.31 -9.37 -8.73
N PRO A 80 2.64 -9.21 -8.56
CA PRO A 80 3.51 -10.35 -8.32
C PRO A 80 3.41 -10.84 -6.87
N VAL A 81 3.76 -12.11 -6.68
CA VAL A 81 3.99 -12.69 -5.35
C VAL A 81 5.39 -12.27 -4.88
N ALA A 82 5.48 -11.78 -3.64
CA ALA A 82 6.75 -11.45 -3.03
C ALA A 82 7.52 -12.73 -2.67
N HIS A 83 8.84 -12.72 -2.87
CA HIS A 83 9.73 -13.86 -2.61
C HIS A 83 10.84 -13.48 -1.64
N ALA A 84 11.42 -14.46 -0.94
CA ALA A 84 12.44 -14.27 0.08
C ALA A 84 13.65 -13.45 -0.42
N GLY A 85 14.04 -13.63 -1.69
CA GLY A 85 15.12 -12.86 -2.31
C GLY A 85 14.91 -11.34 -2.28
N MET A 86 13.65 -10.85 -2.30
CA MET A 86 13.34 -9.42 -2.23
C MET A 86 13.80 -8.78 -0.91
N ILE A 87 13.93 -9.58 0.15
CA ILE A 87 14.37 -9.12 1.47
C ILE A 87 15.81 -9.55 1.80
N GLY A 88 16.51 -10.12 0.81
CA GLY A 88 17.87 -10.64 0.98
C GLY A 88 17.93 -11.95 1.76
N GLN A 89 16.85 -12.74 1.75
CA GLN A 89 16.80 -14.08 2.34
C GLN A 89 16.74 -15.14 1.23
N GLU A 90 17.23 -16.33 1.52
CA GLU A 90 17.03 -17.49 0.65
C GLU A 90 15.66 -18.11 0.92
N GLY A 91 15.01 -18.64 -0.11
CA GLY A 91 13.73 -19.33 0.01
C GLY A 91 12.75 -19.04 -1.13
N GLY A 92 11.52 -19.54 -0.95
CA GLY A 92 10.41 -19.36 -1.88
C GLY A 92 9.59 -18.09 -1.61
N ASP A 93 8.27 -18.20 -1.78
CA ASP A 93 7.31 -17.12 -1.56
C ASP A 93 7.33 -16.64 -0.10
N LEU A 94 7.22 -15.33 0.10
CA LEU A 94 7.01 -14.75 1.43
C LEU A 94 5.59 -15.02 1.91
N LEU A 95 5.50 -15.45 3.15
CA LEU A 95 4.25 -15.73 3.85
C LEU A 95 4.06 -14.75 5.02
N ASP A 96 2.82 -14.36 5.26
CA ASP A 96 2.43 -13.62 6.47
C ASP A 96 2.32 -14.56 7.69
N GLU A 97 1.94 -14.02 8.85
CA GLU A 97 1.75 -14.80 10.09
C GLU A 97 0.63 -15.87 10.00
N HIS A 98 -0.21 -15.80 8.97
CA HIS A 98 -1.30 -16.72 8.71
C HIS A 98 -1.01 -17.66 7.53
N SER A 99 0.26 -17.80 7.14
CA SER A 99 0.71 -18.65 6.04
C SER A 99 0.11 -18.28 4.67
N ARG A 100 -0.33 -17.04 4.49
CA ARG A 100 -0.82 -16.52 3.21
C ARG A 100 0.32 -15.89 2.43
N LYS A 101 0.34 -16.13 1.12
CA LYS A 101 1.29 -15.47 0.21
C LYS A 101 1.14 -13.95 0.28
N VAL A 102 2.27 -13.27 0.29
CA VAL A 102 2.33 -11.81 0.23
C VAL A 102 2.28 -11.41 -1.24
N VAL A 103 1.22 -10.71 -1.63
CA VAL A 103 1.06 -10.17 -2.99
C VAL A 103 1.36 -8.68 -2.94
N LEU A 104 2.19 -8.23 -3.87
CA LEU A 104 2.48 -6.81 -4.09
C LEU A 104 1.49 -6.29 -5.14
N THR A 105 1.06 -5.04 -5.02
CA THR A 105 0.58 -4.27 -6.16
C THR A 105 1.59 -3.15 -6.38
N GLU A 106 2.38 -3.29 -7.44
CA GLU A 106 3.46 -2.36 -7.77
C GLU A 106 3.29 -1.81 -9.17
N GLY A 107 3.63 -0.54 -9.35
CA GLY A 107 3.42 0.13 -10.63
C GLY A 107 3.76 1.61 -10.62
N VAL A 108 3.21 2.31 -11.63
CA VAL A 108 3.39 3.75 -11.86
C VAL A 108 2.04 4.44 -11.82
N VAL A 109 1.99 5.60 -11.19
CA VAL A 109 0.89 6.58 -11.29
C VAL A 109 1.33 7.68 -12.23
N ILE A 110 0.50 8.00 -13.23
CA ILE A 110 0.71 9.08 -14.18
C ILE A 110 -0.36 10.14 -13.95
N ALA A 111 0.04 11.41 -13.84
CA ALA A 111 -0.88 12.55 -13.88
C ALA A 111 -1.00 13.08 -15.32
N GLY A 112 -2.22 13.19 -15.84
CA GLY A 112 -2.49 13.68 -17.19
C GLY A 112 -2.65 12.58 -18.24
N SER A 113 -2.24 12.85 -19.48
CA SER A 113 -2.45 11.94 -20.61
C SER A 113 -1.53 10.71 -20.52
N PRO A 114 -2.08 9.48 -20.53
CA PRO A 114 -1.28 8.25 -20.49
C PRO A 114 -0.78 7.79 -21.86
N GLU A 115 -1.11 8.52 -22.94
CA GLU A 115 -0.69 8.17 -24.31
C GLU A 115 0.84 8.20 -24.50
N ASP A 116 1.53 8.97 -23.64
CA ASP A 116 2.98 9.11 -23.63
C ASP A 116 3.67 8.19 -22.60
N PHE A 117 3.01 7.13 -22.13
CA PHE A 117 3.61 6.21 -21.16
C PHE A 117 4.78 5.44 -21.77
N ASP A 118 5.98 5.70 -21.27
CA ASP A 118 7.18 4.93 -21.56
C ASP A 118 7.26 3.70 -20.64
N PRO A 119 7.19 2.46 -21.17
CA PRO A 119 7.29 1.24 -20.38
C PRO A 119 8.56 1.14 -19.53
N ARG A 120 9.65 1.83 -19.92
CA ARG A 120 10.90 1.86 -19.13
C ARG A 120 10.72 2.52 -17.77
N LEU A 121 9.70 3.35 -17.59
CA LEU A 121 9.35 3.92 -16.30
C LEU A 121 8.86 2.85 -15.32
N LEU A 122 8.28 1.75 -15.82
CA LEU A 122 7.90 0.63 -14.98
C LEU A 122 9.13 -0.05 -14.40
N ASP A 123 10.17 -0.32 -15.19
CA ASP A 123 11.40 -0.95 -14.70
C ASP A 123 12.07 -0.15 -13.58
N GLU A 124 12.14 1.18 -13.73
CA GLU A 124 12.67 2.06 -12.68
C GLU A 124 11.74 2.08 -11.45
N ALA A 125 10.43 2.12 -11.65
CA ALA A 125 9.47 2.02 -10.54
C ALA A 125 9.65 0.70 -9.78
N LEU A 126 9.83 -0.42 -10.48
CA LEU A 126 10.05 -1.74 -9.90
C LEU A 126 11.31 -1.81 -9.05
N ARG A 127 12.38 -1.11 -9.43
CA ARG A 127 13.59 -1.02 -8.61
C ARG A 127 13.29 -0.30 -7.29
N ILE A 128 12.60 0.84 -7.36
CA ILE A 128 12.23 1.66 -6.20
C ILE A 128 11.24 0.90 -5.28
N THR A 129 10.23 0.22 -5.85
CA THR A 129 9.24 -0.54 -5.06
C THR A 129 9.89 -1.70 -4.33
N LYS A 130 10.85 -2.41 -4.93
CA LYS A 130 11.58 -3.51 -4.26
C LYS A 130 12.35 -3.02 -3.03
N GLU A 131 13.10 -1.94 -3.16
CA GLU A 131 13.84 -1.34 -2.04
C GLU A 131 12.89 -0.89 -0.91
N THR A 132 11.78 -0.24 -1.30
CA THR A 132 10.75 0.19 -0.34
C THR A 132 10.06 -0.98 0.35
N PHE A 133 9.70 -2.02 -0.41
CA PHE A 133 9.08 -3.23 0.13
C PHE A 133 9.99 -3.90 1.15
N ARG A 134 11.30 -4.01 0.85
CA ARG A 134 12.27 -4.57 1.78
C ARG A 134 12.30 -3.81 3.10
N ALA A 135 12.37 -2.48 3.05
CA ALA A 135 12.38 -1.65 4.25
C ALA A 135 11.07 -1.80 5.05
N PHE A 136 9.93 -1.78 4.37
CA PHE A 136 8.61 -1.98 4.97
C PHE A 136 8.47 -3.35 5.64
N TRP A 137 8.86 -4.43 4.95
CA TRP A 137 8.77 -5.79 5.47
C TRP A 137 9.63 -6.04 6.70
N LEU A 138 10.82 -5.41 6.75
CA LEU A 138 11.73 -5.53 7.89
C LEU A 138 11.26 -4.71 9.09
N ALA A 139 10.58 -3.58 8.86
CA ALA A 139 10.02 -2.77 9.93
C ALA A 139 8.74 -3.36 10.53
N ASP A 140 7.86 -3.92 9.70
CA ASP A 140 6.56 -4.54 10.07
C ASP A 140 5.71 -3.72 11.07
N ASP A 141 5.80 -2.38 10.99
CA ASP A 141 5.09 -1.47 11.90
C ASP A 141 3.75 -0.97 11.27
N PRO A 142 2.60 -1.22 11.92
CA PRO A 142 1.29 -0.78 11.42
C PRO A 142 1.10 0.74 11.43
N HIS A 143 1.98 1.51 12.07
CA HIS A 143 1.88 2.97 12.19
C HIS A 143 2.80 3.74 11.23
N ILE A 144 3.58 3.06 10.38
CA ILE A 144 4.40 3.73 9.37
C ILE A 144 3.50 4.46 8.36
N ALA A 145 3.71 5.75 8.14
CA ALA A 145 3.03 6.48 7.07
C ALA A 145 3.58 6.05 5.69
N PRO A 146 2.80 6.18 4.60
CA PRO A 146 3.31 5.93 3.26
C PRO A 146 4.53 6.80 2.95
N VAL A 147 5.52 6.22 2.27
CA VAL A 147 6.71 6.95 1.83
C VAL A 147 6.36 7.78 0.59
N PRO A 148 6.75 9.07 0.54
CA PRO A 148 6.63 9.88 -0.66
C PRO A 148 7.48 9.33 -1.80
N ALA A 149 6.81 9.02 -2.90
CA ALA A 149 7.44 8.55 -4.11
C ALA A 149 8.13 9.71 -4.84
N PRO A 150 9.37 9.51 -5.34
CA PRO A 150 10.02 10.51 -6.17
C PRO A 150 9.38 10.53 -7.56
N ARG A 151 9.44 11.69 -8.22
CA ARG A 151 9.02 11.80 -9.63
C ARG A 151 10.01 11.02 -10.50
N LEU A 152 9.50 10.17 -11.37
CA LEU A 152 10.31 9.45 -12.34
C LEU A 152 10.66 10.37 -13.49
N VAL A 153 11.94 10.38 -13.85
CA VAL A 153 12.45 11.09 -15.02
C VAL A 153 13.12 10.04 -15.91
N PRO A 154 12.73 9.91 -17.20
CA PRO A 154 13.34 8.95 -18.11
C PRO A 154 14.88 9.10 -18.13
N GLY A 155 15.59 8.00 -17.85
CA GLY A 155 17.05 7.95 -17.86
C GLY A 155 17.75 8.54 -16.63
N ALA A 156 17.02 9.04 -15.63
CA ALA A 156 17.61 9.50 -14.38
C ALA A 156 17.60 8.40 -13.32
N THR A 157 18.74 8.15 -12.68
CA THR A 157 18.79 7.29 -11.49
C THR A 157 18.24 8.07 -10.30
N THR A 158 17.17 7.56 -9.70
CA THR A 158 16.53 8.23 -8.57
C THR A 158 16.89 7.54 -7.25
N THR A 159 17.41 8.30 -6.29
CA THR A 159 17.67 7.80 -4.93
C THR A 159 16.44 8.02 -4.05
N LEU A 160 15.98 6.95 -3.38
CA LEU A 160 14.84 7.01 -2.48
C LEU A 160 15.29 7.34 -1.05
N ASP A 161 14.60 8.28 -0.39
CA ASP A 161 14.78 8.53 1.04
C ASP A 161 13.96 7.52 1.87
N LEU A 162 14.64 6.47 2.36
CA LEU A 162 14.06 5.44 3.22
C LEU A 162 14.16 5.77 4.72
N SER A 163 14.54 7.00 5.09
CA SER A 163 14.69 7.40 6.49
C SER A 163 13.39 7.27 7.30
N ALA A 164 12.22 7.33 6.64
CA ALA A 164 10.92 7.08 7.26
C ALA A 164 10.83 5.73 7.98
N PHE A 165 11.51 4.69 7.47
CA PHE A 165 11.55 3.36 8.08
C PHE A 165 12.55 3.25 9.24
N GLN A 166 13.60 4.07 9.24
CA GLN A 166 14.68 3.99 10.22
C GLN A 166 14.31 4.64 11.56
N ARG A 167 13.43 5.64 11.56
CA ARG A 167 13.09 6.41 12.77
C ARG A 167 12.30 5.64 13.82
N ARG A 168 11.87 4.40 13.53
CA ARG A 168 11.05 3.57 14.43
C ARG A 168 11.55 2.13 14.54
N SER A 169 12.85 1.88 14.35
CA SER A 169 13.40 0.64 14.92
C SER A 169 12.99 0.61 16.40
N PRO A 170 12.31 -0.46 16.85
CA PRO A 170 11.90 -0.56 18.23
C PRO A 170 13.16 -0.30 19.05
N ARG A 171 13.12 0.71 19.93
CA ARG A 171 14.19 0.97 20.88
C ARG A 171 14.53 -0.37 21.50
N GLY A 172 15.64 -0.95 21.06
CA GLY A 172 16.06 -2.26 21.52
C GLY A 172 16.23 -2.14 23.01
N GLY A 173 15.30 -2.73 23.77
CA GLY A 173 15.37 -2.83 25.22
C GLY A 173 15.91 -1.58 25.91
N GLU A 174 15.34 -0.40 25.66
CA GLU A 174 15.32 0.57 26.76
C GLU A 174 14.38 -0.06 27.78
N SER A 175 14.94 -0.97 28.59
CA SER A 175 14.32 -1.48 29.79
C SER A 175 13.70 -0.26 30.43
N ALA A 176 12.37 -0.23 30.46
CA ALA A 176 11.68 0.68 31.34
C ALA A 176 12.46 0.61 32.66
N PRO A 177 12.98 1.74 33.17
CA PRO A 177 13.69 1.72 34.44
C PRO A 177 12.80 0.94 35.40
N PRO A 178 13.36 -0.03 36.16
CA PRO A 178 12.57 -0.88 37.03
C PRO A 178 11.62 0.02 37.81
N PRO A 179 10.33 -0.32 37.92
CA PRO A 179 9.36 0.53 38.59
C PRO A 179 9.96 0.92 39.93
N GLN A 180 10.18 2.22 40.13
CA GLN A 180 10.66 2.69 41.43
C GLN A 180 9.63 2.20 42.46
N PRO A 181 10.07 1.59 43.58
CA PRO A 181 9.15 1.12 44.59
C PRO A 181 8.30 2.30 45.04
N THR A 182 7.05 2.32 44.59
CA THR A 182 6.06 3.28 45.05
C THR A 182 5.90 3.01 46.53
N SER A 183 6.40 3.92 47.35
CA SER A 183 6.17 3.90 48.79
C SER A 183 4.67 4.02 48.99
N GLN A 184 3.99 2.90 49.15
CA GLN A 184 2.57 2.88 49.48
C GLN A 184 2.42 3.50 50.88
N PRO A 185 1.70 4.62 51.02
CA PRO A 185 1.19 4.98 52.34
C PRO A 185 0.18 3.90 52.74
N SER A 186 0.48 3.21 53.84
CA SER A 186 -0.48 2.35 54.55
C SER A 186 -1.66 3.19 55.02
N GLY A 187 -2.67 3.31 54.16
CA GLY A 187 -3.96 3.92 54.46
C GLY A 187 -5.00 2.84 54.70
N GLU A 188 -5.11 2.41 55.95
CA GLU A 188 -6.19 1.57 56.45
C GLU A 188 -7.50 2.38 56.42
N GLY A 189 -8.45 1.97 55.57
CA GLY A 189 -9.71 2.69 55.40
C GLY A 189 -10.84 1.78 54.93
N LYS A 190 -11.57 1.24 55.90
CA LYS A 190 -12.86 0.54 55.73
C LYS A 190 -13.89 1.39 54.96
N SER A 191 -14.66 0.74 54.08
CA SER A 191 -16.15 0.78 53.95
C SER A 191 -16.53 0.26 52.56
N LYS A 192 -17.20 -0.87 52.38
CA LYS A 192 -18.60 -1.26 52.72
C LYS A 192 -19.63 -0.53 51.84
N GLY A 193 -20.39 -1.32 51.07
CA GLY A 193 -21.55 -0.93 50.26
C GLY A 193 -21.16 -0.75 48.79
N GLU A 194 -21.91 -1.17 47.78
CA GLU A 194 -23.24 -1.74 47.73
C GLU A 194 -23.41 -2.28 46.30
N LYS A 195 -24.26 -3.30 46.14
CA LYS A 195 -24.69 -3.86 44.87
C LYS A 195 -25.26 -2.77 43.96
N ASP A 196 -24.95 -2.83 42.68
CA ASP A 196 -26.01 -2.60 41.69
C ASP A 196 -25.84 -3.50 40.47
N ASP A 197 -26.83 -4.39 40.34
CA ASP A 197 -27.08 -5.25 39.21
C ASP A 197 -27.83 -4.43 38.15
N SER A 198 -27.24 -4.13 37.00
CA SER A 198 -28.02 -3.81 35.79
C SER A 198 -27.18 -3.91 34.51
N HIS A 199 -27.51 -4.94 33.72
CA HIS A 199 -27.15 -5.13 32.31
C HIS A 199 -27.63 -3.95 31.43
N PRO A 200 -27.04 -3.71 30.25
CA PRO A 200 -27.52 -4.41 29.06
C PRO A 200 -26.42 -4.99 28.16
N ARG A 201 -26.69 -6.20 27.67
CA ARG A 201 -26.03 -6.85 26.54
C ARG A 201 -26.06 -5.92 25.33
N SER A 202 -24.90 -5.40 24.92
CA SER A 202 -24.76 -4.64 23.68
C SER A 202 -24.49 -5.61 22.52
N LEU A 203 -25.39 -5.52 21.55
CA LEU A 203 -25.44 -6.19 20.26
C LEU A 203 -24.18 -5.94 19.43
N TRP A 204 -23.28 -6.93 19.37
CA TRP A 204 -22.28 -7.03 18.30
C TRP A 204 -22.38 -8.42 17.65
N GLN A 205 -23.49 -8.63 16.94
CA GLN A 205 -23.58 -9.63 15.87
C GLN A 205 -24.23 -8.96 14.66
N SER A 206 -23.43 -8.58 13.67
CA SER A 206 -23.80 -8.51 12.24
C SER A 206 -22.66 -7.90 11.43
N ALA A 207 -21.96 -8.73 10.65
CA ALA A 207 -21.54 -8.44 9.27
C ALA A 207 -20.33 -9.31 8.86
N ALA A 208 -20.58 -10.56 8.44
CA ALA A 208 -19.68 -11.30 7.55
C ALA A 208 -20.40 -12.52 6.94
N ARG A 209 -21.46 -12.28 6.17
CA ARG A 209 -21.99 -13.25 5.20
C ARG A 209 -22.56 -12.49 4.02
N LEU A 210 -21.85 -12.53 2.87
CA LEU A 210 -22.37 -12.66 1.50
C LEU A 210 -21.34 -12.16 0.48
N ALA A 211 -20.68 -13.11 -0.19
CA ALA A 211 -20.43 -13.07 -1.64
C ALA A 211 -19.83 -14.43 -2.07
N ALA A 212 -20.66 -15.46 -2.03
CA ALA A 212 -20.48 -16.63 -2.86
C ALA A 212 -21.77 -16.81 -3.67
N VAL A 213 -21.59 -17.26 -4.91
CA VAL A 213 -22.59 -17.86 -5.81
C VAL A 213 -23.27 -16.88 -6.81
N VAL A 214 -22.82 -16.97 -8.07
CA VAL A 214 -23.57 -17.35 -9.31
C VAL A 214 -23.16 -16.48 -10.50
N GLY A 215 -22.70 -17.12 -11.59
CA GLY A 215 -22.57 -16.43 -12.89
C GLY A 215 -22.14 -17.28 -14.07
N ARG A 216 -22.49 -18.57 -14.12
CA ARG A 216 -22.25 -19.49 -15.24
C ARG A 216 -23.14 -19.11 -16.45
N ARG A 217 -22.57 -18.67 -17.58
CA ARG A 217 -23.06 -18.73 -19.00
C ARG A 217 -22.19 -17.77 -19.84
N LEU A 218 -21.61 -18.11 -21.00
CA LEU A 218 -22.18 -18.77 -22.18
C LEU A 218 -21.12 -19.58 -22.94
N ARG A 219 -21.54 -20.76 -23.40
CA ARG A 219 -20.94 -21.47 -24.53
C ARG A 219 -21.30 -20.72 -25.82
N GLY A 220 -20.40 -20.77 -26.80
CA GLY A 220 -20.80 -20.87 -28.21
C GLY A 220 -20.17 -19.85 -29.13
N ARG A 221 -19.12 -20.26 -29.85
CA ARG A 221 -19.07 -20.13 -31.32
C ARG A 221 -17.89 -20.94 -31.88
N ARG A 222 -18.23 -22.03 -32.58
CA ARG A 222 -17.42 -22.52 -33.71
C ARG A 222 -17.55 -21.50 -34.86
N PRO A 223 -16.52 -21.33 -35.66
CA PRO A 223 -16.69 -21.23 -37.10
C PRO A 223 -16.05 -22.45 -37.76
N GLY A 224 -16.79 -23.03 -38.72
CA GLY A 224 -16.27 -24.09 -39.58
C GLY A 224 -15.45 -23.52 -40.73
N ARG A 225 -14.36 -24.19 -41.05
CA ARG A 225 -14.07 -24.78 -42.37
C ARG A 225 -12.85 -25.69 -42.23
#